data_AF-A0A3N5XJD3-F1
#
_entry.id   AF-A0A3N5XJD3-F1
#
_cell.length_a   1.000
_cell.length_b   1.000
_cell.length_c   1.000
_cell.angle_alpha   90.00
_cell.angle_beta   90.00
_cell.angle_gamma   90.00
#
_symmetry.space_group_name_H-M   'P 1'
#
loop_
_entity.id
_entity.type
_entity.pdbx_description
1 polymer ?
#
loop_
_entity_poly.entity_id
_entity_poly.type
_entity_poly.pdbx_seq_one_letter_code
_entity_poly.pdbx_strand_id
1 'polypeptide(L)'
;MKRIAAIALVVSAIGLAAIGAAPSRAGDELAVRDGDRWVTWWRRDAAPERWDGGAPLADHIVWRTASDGIEWGELQLRGASEAWRTRVVVARLDPRRVALSLDPAFTRDREWTIDDAAADVALAFDAGQFRGSLPWGWVLSGGKEILSPQFAPLAGAVVVDGSGSVRVVGPGDVAATRAHGTAREAFQSYPMLLEAGAV
;
A
#
# COMPACT_ATOMS: atom_id res chain seq x y z
N MET A 1 29.77 4.54 -15.40
CA MET A 1 29.38 5.86 -14.84
C MET A 1 27.95 5.77 -14.35
N LYS A 2 27.72 6.19 -13.10
CA LYS A 2 26.49 6.07 -12.30
C LYS A 2 25.26 6.66 -12.98
N ARG A 3 24.10 6.00 -12.86
CA ARG A 3 22.83 6.61 -12.42
C ARG A 3 22.04 5.60 -11.60
N ILE A 4 22.09 5.82 -10.28
CA ILE A 4 21.20 5.27 -9.25
C ILE A 4 19.90 6.07 -9.33
N ALA A 5 18.76 5.40 -9.26
CA ALA A 5 17.49 6.01 -8.89
C ALA A 5 16.62 4.95 -8.18
N ALA A 6 16.82 4.83 -6.88
CA ALA A 6 15.89 4.15 -5.98
C ALA A 6 14.69 5.07 -5.74
N ILE A 7 13.47 4.54 -5.85
CA ILE A 7 12.26 5.20 -5.36
C ILE A 7 11.51 4.16 -4.53
N ALA A 8 11.74 4.23 -3.21
CA ALA A 8 10.85 3.68 -2.20
C ALA A 8 9.90 4.80 -1.76
N LEU A 9 8.60 4.52 -1.67
CA LEU A 9 7.67 5.37 -0.93
C LEU A 9 6.52 4.54 -0.37
N VAL A 10 6.70 4.10 0.88
CA VAL A 10 5.58 3.74 1.77
C VAL A 10 5.26 4.99 2.58
N VAL A 11 4.02 5.48 2.49
CA VAL A 11 3.54 6.61 3.30
C VAL A 11 3.07 6.07 4.65
N SER A 12 3.95 6.12 5.65
CA SER A 12 3.52 6.13 7.06
C SER A 12 3.56 7.58 7.55
N ALA A 13 2.39 8.23 7.65
CA ALA A 13 2.29 9.57 8.20
C ALA A 13 2.13 9.51 9.73
N ILE A 14 3.13 9.99 10.47
CA ILE A 14 2.98 10.41 11.88
C ILE A 14 3.21 11.92 11.91
N GLY A 15 2.14 12.70 12.05
CA GLY A 15 2.20 14.17 12.14
C GLY A 15 2.01 14.64 13.58
N LEU A 16 3.05 15.27 14.16
CA LEU A 16 2.98 16.01 15.42
C LEU A 16 2.53 17.45 15.13
N ALA A 17 1.40 17.89 15.69
CA ALA A 17 0.83 19.21 15.42
C ALA A 17 1.48 20.33 16.25
N ALA A 18 1.81 21.46 15.62
CA ALA A 18 2.10 22.72 16.28
C ALA A 18 1.13 23.81 15.79
N ILE A 19 0.59 24.59 16.73
CA ILE A 19 -0.51 25.55 16.58
C ILE A 19 0.01 26.93 16.16
N GLY A 20 -0.65 27.58 15.19
CA GLY A 20 -0.51 29.02 14.98
C GLY A 20 -1.19 29.58 13.72
N ALA A 21 -2.20 30.43 13.92
CA ALA A 21 -2.93 31.32 12.99
C ALA A 21 -3.88 30.67 11.95
N ALA A 22 -5.12 31.17 11.87
CA ALA A 22 -6.20 30.61 11.06
C ALA A 22 -6.13 31.01 9.58
N PRO A 23 -6.15 30.03 8.63
CA PRO A 23 -6.42 30.29 7.21
C PRO A 23 -7.74 29.63 6.76
N SER A 24 -8.25 29.96 5.57
CA SER A 24 -9.15 29.05 4.83
C SER A 24 -8.61 27.63 4.98
N ARG A 25 -9.41 26.63 5.37
CA ARG A 25 -8.92 25.27 5.75
C ARG A 25 -8.20 24.60 4.58
N ALA A 26 -6.96 25.01 4.35
CA ALA A 26 -5.99 24.39 3.48
C ALA A 26 -5.74 23.02 4.12
N GLY A 27 -6.43 22.00 3.61
CA GLY A 27 -6.50 20.68 4.24
C GLY A 27 -7.72 19.88 3.84
N ASP A 28 -8.75 20.53 3.29
CA ASP A 28 -10.01 19.88 2.96
C ASP A 28 -10.15 19.49 1.48
N GLU A 29 -9.12 19.68 0.66
CA GLU A 29 -9.16 19.36 -0.79
C GLU A 29 -7.89 18.67 -1.27
N LEU A 30 -8.07 17.77 -2.22
CA LEU A 30 -6.98 17.15 -2.99
C LEU A 30 -7.23 17.37 -4.49
N ALA A 31 -6.16 17.75 -5.18
CA ALA A 31 -6.12 17.95 -6.62
C ALA A 31 -5.12 17.01 -7.28
N VAL A 32 -5.42 16.64 -8.51
CA VAL A 32 -4.59 15.80 -9.38
C VAL A 32 -4.11 16.63 -10.57
N ARG A 33 -2.91 16.35 -11.05
CA ARG A 33 -2.38 16.98 -12.26
C ARG A 33 -3.02 16.34 -13.49
N ASP A 34 -3.62 17.16 -14.33
CA ASP A 34 -4.19 16.77 -15.62
C ASP A 34 -3.59 17.67 -16.71
N GLY A 35 -2.64 17.13 -17.48
CA GLY A 35 -1.78 17.88 -18.38
C GLY A 35 -1.09 19.05 -17.67
N ASP A 36 -1.38 20.28 -18.11
CA ASP A 36 -0.82 21.50 -17.52
C ASP A 36 -1.66 22.11 -16.39
N ARG A 37 -2.76 21.45 -16.02
CA ARG A 37 -3.73 21.97 -15.04
C ARG A 37 -3.80 21.11 -13.80
N TRP A 38 -4.36 21.68 -12.74
CA TRP A 38 -4.70 20.97 -11.51
C TRP A 38 -6.22 20.90 -11.42
N VAL A 39 -6.76 19.70 -11.23
CA VAL A 39 -8.20 19.45 -11.11
C VAL A 39 -8.46 18.93 -9.70
N THR A 40 -9.36 19.59 -8.96
CA THR A 40 -9.80 19.10 -7.65
C THR A 40 -10.62 17.83 -7.85
N TRP A 41 -10.21 16.73 -7.23
CA TRP A 41 -10.88 15.43 -7.38
C TRP A 41 -11.53 14.95 -6.08
N TRP A 42 -11.06 15.45 -4.92
CA TRP A 42 -11.62 15.11 -3.62
C TRP A 42 -11.74 16.35 -2.74
N ARG A 43 -12.83 16.40 -1.98
CA ARG A 43 -13.09 17.40 -0.95
C ARG A 43 -13.65 16.71 0.29
N ARG A 44 -13.26 17.14 1.48
CA ARG A 44 -13.68 16.53 2.75
C ARG A 44 -15.20 16.57 2.96
N ASP A 45 -15.83 17.67 2.60
CA ASP A 45 -17.28 17.90 2.75
C ASP A 45 -18.14 17.11 1.76
N ALA A 46 -17.52 16.60 0.69
CA ALA A 46 -18.14 15.76 -0.33
C ALA A 46 -17.53 14.35 -0.36
N ALA A 47 -16.72 13.99 0.63
CA ALA A 47 -16.10 12.67 0.70
C ALA A 47 -17.20 11.62 0.89
N PRO A 48 -17.20 10.53 0.10
CA PRO A 48 -18.19 9.49 0.30
C PRO A 48 -17.96 8.79 1.63
N GLU A 49 -19.04 8.50 2.36
CA GLU A 49 -18.98 7.64 3.55
C GLU A 49 -18.56 6.20 3.20
N ARG A 50 -18.80 5.80 1.94
CA ARG A 50 -18.47 4.49 1.41
C ARG A 50 -17.92 4.56 -0.01
N TRP A 51 -16.76 3.95 -0.21
CA TRP A 51 -16.14 3.70 -1.50
C TRP A 51 -16.70 2.41 -2.09
N ASP A 52 -17.34 2.52 -3.24
CA ASP A 52 -18.03 1.42 -3.95
C ASP A 52 -17.11 0.63 -4.89
N GLY A 53 -15.82 0.97 -4.91
CA GLY A 53 -14.84 0.44 -5.85
C GLY A 53 -14.71 1.26 -7.14
N GLY A 54 -15.53 2.29 -7.32
CA GLY A 54 -15.30 3.33 -8.32
C GLY A 54 -13.96 4.01 -8.05
N ALA A 55 -13.15 4.16 -9.09
CA ALA A 55 -11.83 4.78 -9.01
C ALA A 55 -11.71 5.95 -10.01
N PRO A 56 -12.44 7.07 -9.83
CA PRO A 56 -12.35 8.21 -10.76
C PRO A 56 -10.93 8.75 -10.94
N LEU A 57 -10.10 8.63 -9.90
CA LEU A 57 -8.69 9.02 -9.96
C LEU A 57 -7.89 8.17 -10.97
N ALA A 58 -8.34 6.94 -11.26
CA ALA A 58 -7.70 6.05 -12.23
C ALA A 58 -7.82 6.57 -13.67
N ASP A 59 -8.82 7.41 -13.97
CA ASP A 59 -9.01 8.00 -15.30
C ASP A 59 -7.92 9.03 -15.63
N HIS A 60 -7.25 9.56 -14.60
CA HIS A 60 -6.13 10.49 -14.74
C HIS A 60 -4.77 9.77 -14.87
N ILE A 61 -4.75 8.44 -14.83
CA ILE A 61 -3.54 7.64 -14.94
C ILE A 61 -3.26 7.29 -16.40
N VAL A 62 -2.09 7.67 -16.89
CA VAL A 62 -1.55 7.11 -18.14
C VAL A 62 -0.95 5.75 -17.85
N TRP A 63 -1.76 4.71 -18.04
CA TRP A 63 -1.38 3.32 -17.79
C TRP A 63 -0.33 2.83 -18.78
N ARG A 64 0.64 2.08 -18.25
CA ARG A 64 1.73 1.44 -18.99
C ARG A 64 1.77 -0.02 -18.59
N THR A 65 1.83 -0.91 -19.58
CA THR A 65 2.06 -2.33 -19.32
C THR A 65 3.49 -2.52 -18.81
N ALA A 66 3.66 -3.15 -17.65
CA ALA A 66 4.97 -3.61 -17.18
C ALA A 66 5.24 -5.04 -17.67
N SER A 67 4.26 -5.92 -17.52
CA SER A 67 4.29 -7.32 -17.96
C SER A 67 2.85 -7.85 -18.10
N ASP A 68 2.67 -9.09 -18.55
CA ASP A 68 1.32 -9.68 -18.58
C ASP A 68 0.70 -9.72 -17.18
N GLY A 69 -0.52 -9.18 -17.06
CA GLY A 69 -1.22 -9.06 -15.79
C GLY A 69 -0.76 -7.89 -14.90
N ILE A 70 0.19 -7.05 -15.34
CA ILE A 70 0.68 -5.89 -14.57
C ILE A 70 0.66 -4.61 -15.40
N GLU A 71 -0.09 -3.63 -14.93
CA GLU A 71 -0.07 -2.26 -15.43
C GLU A 71 0.36 -1.31 -14.32
N TRP A 72 0.98 -0.19 -14.68
CA TRP A 72 1.34 0.85 -13.72
C TRP A 72 1.20 2.24 -14.32
N GLY A 73 1.14 3.24 -13.46
CA GLY A 73 1.21 4.63 -13.87
C GLY A 73 1.51 5.55 -12.69
N GLU A 74 1.62 6.83 -12.99
CA GLU A 74 1.94 7.85 -11.99
C GLU A 74 0.88 8.94 -11.97
N LEU A 75 0.63 9.47 -10.78
CA LEU A 75 -0.17 10.66 -10.55
C LEU A 75 0.65 11.68 -9.78
N GLN A 76 0.44 12.95 -10.08
CA GLN A 76 0.89 14.03 -9.21
C GLN A 76 -0.32 14.56 -8.47
N LEU A 77 -0.23 14.58 -7.15
CA LEU A 77 -1.24 15.10 -6.24
C LEU A 77 -0.75 16.39 -5.60
N ARG A 78 -1.72 17.25 -5.30
CA ARG A 78 -1.52 18.48 -4.54
C ARG A 78 -2.68 18.65 -3.57
N GLY A 79 -2.35 18.91 -2.31
CA GLY A 79 -3.28 19.31 -1.25
C GLY A 79 -2.58 20.23 -0.29
N ALA A 80 -3.04 20.27 0.96
CA ALA A 80 -2.27 20.87 2.04
C ALA A 80 -1.45 19.83 2.81
N SER A 81 -0.61 20.31 3.73
CA SER A 81 0.25 19.48 4.58
C SER A 81 1.05 18.45 3.78
N GLU A 82 1.04 17.18 4.15
CA GLU A 82 1.79 16.08 3.51
C GLU A 82 1.43 15.89 2.03
N ALA A 83 0.27 16.37 1.59
CA ALA A 83 -0.19 16.27 0.22
C ALA A 83 0.31 17.40 -0.70
N TRP A 84 1.08 18.38 -0.20
CA TRP A 84 1.41 19.61 -0.97
C TRP A 84 2.14 19.37 -2.29
N ARG A 85 2.87 18.25 -2.43
CA ARG A 85 3.49 17.81 -3.68
C ARG A 85 3.83 16.33 -3.63
N THR A 86 2.82 15.48 -3.80
CA THR A 86 2.97 14.02 -3.72
C THR A 86 2.96 13.41 -5.11
N ARG A 87 3.91 12.51 -5.38
CA ARG A 87 3.81 11.61 -6.53
C ARG A 87 3.29 10.26 -6.03
N VAL A 88 2.25 9.74 -6.67
CA VAL A 88 1.72 8.41 -6.39
C VAL A 88 2.08 7.52 -7.57
N VAL A 89 2.69 6.38 -7.29
CA VAL A 89 2.85 5.29 -8.25
C VAL A 89 1.74 4.29 -7.96
N VAL A 90 0.94 3.96 -8.97
CA VAL A 90 -0.16 3.00 -8.84
C VAL A 90 0.18 1.80 -9.71
N ALA A 91 0.08 0.60 -9.15
CA ALA A 91 0.16 -0.66 -9.87
C ALA A 91 -1.19 -1.37 -9.84
N ARG A 92 -1.62 -1.86 -11.00
CA ARG A 92 -2.80 -2.71 -11.16
C ARG A 92 -2.33 -4.11 -11.49
N LEU A 93 -2.85 -5.09 -10.76
CA LEU A 93 -2.48 -6.49 -10.86
C LEU A 93 -3.72 -7.33 -11.19
N ASP A 94 -3.64 -8.20 -12.19
CA ASP A 94 -4.59 -9.31 -12.34
C ASP A 94 -4.08 -10.50 -11.52
N PRO A 95 -4.67 -10.80 -10.34
CA PRO A 95 -4.18 -11.85 -9.45
C PRO A 95 -4.24 -13.25 -10.06
N ARG A 96 -4.93 -13.45 -11.19
CA ARG A 96 -4.98 -14.73 -11.90
C ARG A 96 -3.79 -14.93 -12.83
N ARG A 97 -3.03 -13.87 -13.12
CA ARG A 97 -1.90 -13.86 -14.06
C ARG A 97 -0.56 -13.64 -13.37
N VAL A 98 -0.57 -13.21 -12.11
CA VAL A 98 0.64 -12.91 -11.35
C VAL A 98 0.76 -13.83 -10.13
N ALA A 99 2.00 -14.17 -9.79
CA ALA A 99 2.31 -14.80 -8.51
C ALA A 99 2.78 -13.72 -7.53
N LEU A 100 2.22 -13.73 -6.31
CA LEU A 100 2.65 -12.88 -5.22
C LEU A 100 3.35 -13.75 -4.17
N SER A 101 4.52 -13.30 -3.74
CA SER A 101 5.32 -13.95 -2.69
C SER A 101 5.92 -12.90 -1.77
N LEU A 102 6.01 -13.19 -0.48
CA LEU A 102 6.79 -12.37 0.43
C LEU A 102 8.26 -12.78 0.36
N ASP A 103 9.13 -11.78 0.39
CA ASP A 103 10.55 -11.98 0.65
C ASP A 103 10.84 -11.59 2.10
N PRO A 104 10.99 -12.54 3.05
CA PRO A 104 11.25 -12.25 4.45
C PRO A 104 12.71 -11.85 4.66
N ALA A 105 13.15 -10.76 4.04
CA ALA A 105 14.55 -10.37 4.00
C ALA A 105 15.18 -10.11 5.37
N PHE A 106 14.36 -9.74 6.36
CA PHE A 106 14.76 -9.61 7.77
C PHE A 106 15.31 -10.91 8.39
N THR A 107 15.14 -12.05 7.73
CA THR A 107 15.73 -13.34 8.14
C THR A 107 17.19 -13.49 7.69
N ARG A 108 17.73 -12.51 6.96
CA ARG A 108 19.10 -12.46 6.45
C ARG A 108 19.89 -11.36 7.16
N ASP A 109 21.21 -11.53 7.25
CA ASP A 109 22.13 -10.54 7.86
C ASP A 109 22.48 -9.39 6.90
N ARG A 110 21.54 -8.89 6.10
CA ARG A 110 21.74 -7.73 5.22
C ARG A 110 20.45 -6.96 4.98
N GLU A 111 20.58 -5.67 4.68
CA GLU A 111 19.49 -4.83 4.22
C GLU A 111 19.02 -5.30 2.83
N TRP A 112 17.70 -5.26 2.60
CA TRP A 112 17.10 -5.56 1.32
C TRP A 112 16.98 -4.30 0.48
N THR A 113 17.30 -4.42 -0.80
CA THR A 113 17.16 -3.36 -1.80
C THR A 113 16.44 -3.92 -3.02
N ILE A 114 15.93 -3.03 -3.88
CA ILE A 114 15.30 -3.47 -5.13
C ILE A 114 16.23 -4.28 -6.04
N ASP A 115 17.54 -4.07 -5.93
CA ASP A 115 18.56 -4.82 -6.66
C ASP A 115 18.67 -6.28 -6.19
N ASP A 116 18.09 -6.63 -5.04
CA ASP A 116 18.00 -8.00 -4.53
C ASP A 116 16.80 -8.78 -5.11
N ALA A 117 15.87 -8.11 -5.78
CA ALA A 117 14.74 -8.77 -6.42
C ALA A 117 15.23 -9.76 -7.49
N ALA A 118 14.56 -10.91 -7.60
CA ALA A 118 14.91 -11.88 -8.63
C ALA A 118 14.65 -11.29 -10.03
N ALA A 119 15.44 -11.73 -11.02
CA ALA A 119 15.44 -11.13 -12.36
C ALA A 119 14.10 -11.25 -13.11
N ASP A 120 13.24 -12.19 -12.69
CA ASP A 120 11.90 -12.42 -13.22
C ASP A 120 10.79 -11.64 -12.45
N VAL A 121 11.16 -10.87 -11.42
CA VAL A 121 10.22 -10.03 -10.67
C VAL A 121 9.96 -8.72 -11.42
N ALA A 122 8.70 -8.54 -11.83
CA ALA A 122 8.26 -7.34 -12.54
C ALA A 122 7.91 -6.17 -11.62
N LEU A 123 7.62 -6.43 -10.34
CA LEU A 123 7.25 -5.43 -9.34
C LEU A 123 7.61 -5.91 -7.94
N ALA A 124 8.22 -5.03 -7.13
CA ALA A 124 8.45 -5.26 -5.71
C ALA A 124 8.24 -3.97 -4.91
N PHE A 125 7.75 -4.12 -3.69
CA PHE A 125 7.50 -3.02 -2.75
C PHE A 125 7.67 -3.53 -1.31
N ASP A 126 7.99 -2.62 -0.41
CA ASP A 126 8.04 -2.93 1.02
C ASP A 126 6.65 -3.31 1.53
N ALA A 127 6.57 -4.36 2.33
CA ALA A 127 5.32 -4.90 2.84
C ALA A 127 5.31 -4.94 4.37
N GLY A 128 4.16 -4.58 4.93
CA GLY A 128 3.92 -4.62 6.37
C GLY A 128 4.41 -3.39 7.13
N GLN A 129 4.23 -3.45 8.44
CA GLN A 129 4.71 -2.44 9.38
C GLN A 129 6.01 -2.94 10.03
N PHE A 130 6.93 -2.03 10.33
CA PHE A 130 8.19 -2.35 11.01
C PHE A 130 8.31 -1.65 12.36
N ARG A 131 9.02 -2.26 13.31
CA ARG A 131 9.55 -1.66 14.54
C ARG A 131 11.08 -1.68 14.46
N GLY A 132 11.66 -0.57 14.02
CA GLY A 132 13.07 -0.57 13.62
C GLY A 132 13.26 -1.42 12.35
N SER A 133 14.20 -2.36 12.37
CA SER A 133 14.47 -3.27 11.24
C SER A 133 13.62 -4.55 11.25
N LEU A 134 12.82 -4.79 12.29
CA LEU A 134 12.01 -6.01 12.41
C LEU A 134 10.56 -5.77 12.00
N PRO A 135 9.95 -6.68 11.23
CA PRO A 135 8.54 -6.59 10.92
C PRO A 135 7.70 -6.73 12.20
N TRP A 136 6.55 -6.07 12.18
CA TRP A 136 5.55 -6.10 13.23
C TRP A 136 4.31 -6.84 12.74
N GLY A 137 3.82 -7.76 13.56
CA GLY A 137 2.62 -8.53 13.25
C GLY A 137 2.90 -9.83 12.51
N TRP A 138 1.83 -10.39 11.95
CA TRP A 138 1.84 -11.67 11.25
C TRP A 138 2.80 -11.61 10.08
N VAL A 139 3.69 -12.60 9.98
CA VAL A 139 4.48 -12.85 8.79
C VAL A 139 4.44 -14.34 8.53
N LEU A 140 3.93 -14.73 7.37
CA LEU A 140 3.88 -16.10 6.89
C LEU A 140 4.38 -16.10 5.45
N SER A 141 5.34 -16.95 5.12
CA SER A 141 5.85 -17.09 3.76
C SER A 141 6.08 -18.54 3.39
N GLY A 142 5.73 -18.93 2.16
CA GLY A 142 5.80 -20.31 1.70
C GLY A 142 4.99 -21.29 2.57
N GLY A 143 3.89 -20.84 3.18
CA GLY A 143 3.07 -21.64 4.10
C GLY A 143 3.67 -21.79 5.50
N LYS A 144 4.82 -21.19 5.79
CA LYS A 144 5.48 -21.24 7.11
C LYS A 144 5.28 -19.93 7.84
N GLU A 145 4.66 -19.99 9.01
CA GLU A 145 4.58 -18.86 9.93
C GLU A 145 5.98 -18.55 10.50
N ILE A 146 6.40 -17.29 10.34
CA ILE A 146 7.67 -16.76 10.84
C ILE A 146 7.41 -15.92 12.09
N LEU A 147 6.36 -15.07 12.06
CA LEU A 147 5.91 -14.26 13.18
C LEU A 147 4.40 -14.41 13.38
N SER A 148 3.97 -14.53 14.64
CA SER A 148 2.55 -14.57 14.99
C SER A 148 1.88 -13.20 14.81
N PRO A 149 0.56 -13.16 14.53
CA PRO A 149 -0.19 -11.91 14.50
C PRO A 149 -0.10 -11.13 15.81
N GLN A 150 -0.17 -9.81 15.68
CA GLN A 150 -0.31 -8.87 16.78
C GLN A 150 -1.66 -8.15 16.69
N PHE A 151 -2.15 -7.68 17.82
CA PHE A 151 -3.41 -6.93 17.89
C PHE A 151 -3.17 -5.42 17.90
N ALA A 152 -3.86 -4.71 17.01
CA ALA A 152 -4.11 -3.27 17.12
C ALA A 152 -5.42 -2.92 16.38
N PRO A 153 -6.16 -1.86 16.78
CA PRO A 153 -7.51 -1.57 16.28
C PRO A 153 -7.67 -1.43 14.77
N LEU A 154 -6.61 -1.04 14.03
CA LEU A 154 -6.64 -0.92 12.56
C LEU A 154 -5.60 -1.82 11.88
N ALA A 155 -5.06 -2.82 12.59
CA ALA A 155 -4.05 -3.72 12.04
C ALA A 155 -4.70 -4.89 11.31
N GLY A 156 -5.03 -4.66 10.04
CA GLY A 156 -5.45 -5.72 9.12
C GLY A 156 -4.28 -6.54 8.58
N ALA A 157 -4.59 -7.50 7.71
CA ALA A 157 -3.59 -8.32 7.03
C ALA A 157 -3.88 -8.44 5.53
N VAL A 158 -2.85 -8.68 4.74
CA VAL A 158 -2.99 -9.19 3.37
C VAL A 158 -2.63 -10.66 3.39
N VAL A 159 -3.45 -11.49 2.76
CA VAL A 159 -3.30 -12.94 2.72
C VAL A 159 -3.38 -13.41 1.26
N VAL A 160 -2.42 -14.25 0.87
CA VAL A 160 -2.46 -15.02 -0.39
C VAL A 160 -2.60 -16.48 -0.01
N ASP A 161 -3.62 -17.17 -0.53
CA ASP A 161 -3.83 -18.59 -0.26
C ASP A 161 -3.08 -19.51 -1.24
N GLY A 162 -3.18 -20.83 -1.04
CA GLY A 162 -2.55 -21.82 -1.91
C GLY A 162 -3.00 -21.79 -3.38
N SER A 163 -4.15 -21.18 -3.69
CA SER A 163 -4.66 -21.00 -5.06
C SER A 163 -4.13 -19.73 -5.73
N GLY A 164 -3.45 -18.86 -4.98
CA GLY A 164 -3.04 -17.53 -5.43
C GLY A 164 -4.10 -16.45 -5.21
N SER A 165 -5.22 -16.77 -4.55
CA SER A 165 -6.27 -15.77 -4.27
C SER A 165 -5.80 -14.81 -3.19
N VAL A 166 -5.93 -13.51 -3.48
CA VAL A 166 -5.53 -12.42 -2.58
C VAL A 166 -6.74 -11.91 -1.81
N ARG A 167 -6.58 -11.74 -0.49
CA ARG A 167 -7.60 -11.17 0.40
C ARG A 167 -6.98 -10.12 1.30
N VAL A 168 -7.70 -9.03 1.49
CA VAL A 168 -7.45 -8.08 2.58
C VAL A 168 -8.37 -8.46 3.74
N VAL A 169 -7.79 -8.69 4.90
CA VAL A 169 -8.45 -9.22 6.10
C VAL A 169 -8.54 -8.11 7.13
N GLY A 170 -9.75 -7.87 7.65
CA GLY A 170 -10.02 -6.87 8.68
C GLY A 170 -9.31 -7.19 10.01
N PRO A 171 -9.04 -6.19 10.86
CA PRO A 171 -8.34 -6.38 12.13
C PRO A 171 -8.99 -7.43 13.05
N GLY A 172 -10.32 -7.49 13.04
CA GLY A 172 -11.09 -8.46 13.85
C GLY A 172 -10.98 -9.91 13.35
N ASP A 173 -10.62 -10.12 12.09
CA ASP A 173 -10.66 -11.43 11.42
C ASP A 173 -9.28 -12.09 11.28
N VAL A 174 -8.20 -11.40 11.66
CA VAL A 174 -6.83 -11.93 11.49
C VAL A 174 -6.63 -13.24 12.24
N ALA A 175 -7.07 -13.31 13.51
CA ALA A 175 -6.90 -14.50 14.34
C ALA A 175 -7.69 -15.70 13.80
N ALA A 176 -8.94 -15.46 13.36
CA ALA A 176 -9.76 -16.47 12.73
C ALA A 176 -9.13 -16.94 11.41
N THR A 177 -8.69 -16.01 10.56
CA THR A 177 -8.06 -16.32 9.27
C THR A 177 -6.79 -17.16 9.44
N ARG A 178 -5.95 -16.82 10.42
CA ARG A 178 -4.79 -17.64 10.80
C ARG A 178 -5.19 -19.06 11.18
N ALA A 179 -6.22 -19.22 12.03
CA ALA A 179 -6.65 -20.52 12.51
C ALA A 179 -7.18 -21.45 11.38
N HIS A 180 -7.67 -20.90 10.27
CA HIS A 180 -8.09 -21.68 9.10
C HIS A 180 -6.91 -22.35 8.38
N GLY A 181 -5.69 -21.81 8.48
CA GLY A 181 -4.47 -22.46 7.99
C GLY A 181 -4.33 -22.58 6.46
N THR A 182 -5.10 -21.81 5.67
CA THR A 182 -5.06 -21.87 4.19
C THR A 182 -4.08 -20.89 3.54
N ALA A 183 -3.47 -20.00 4.34
CA ALA A 183 -2.56 -18.97 3.85
C ALA A 183 -1.23 -19.57 3.39
N ARG A 184 -0.76 -19.12 2.23
CA ARG A 184 0.59 -19.39 1.70
C ARG A 184 1.53 -18.21 1.92
N GLU A 185 1.01 -16.99 1.83
CA GLU A 185 1.70 -15.77 2.21
C GLU A 185 0.76 -14.94 3.08
N ALA A 186 1.28 -14.29 4.12
CA ALA A 186 0.53 -13.29 4.87
C ALA A 186 1.46 -12.27 5.52
N PHE A 187 1.02 -11.01 5.54
CA PHE A 187 1.65 -9.96 6.34
C PHE A 187 0.60 -9.04 6.99
N GLN A 188 0.87 -8.58 8.21
CA GLN A 188 0.08 -7.52 8.85
C GLN A 188 0.65 -6.14 8.55
N SER A 189 -0.25 -5.16 8.41
CA SER A 189 0.11 -3.76 8.23
C SER A 189 -0.88 -2.84 8.95
N TYR A 190 -0.53 -1.56 9.07
CA TYR A 190 -1.33 -0.55 9.76
C TYR A 190 -1.10 0.84 9.13
N PRO A 191 -2.14 1.70 9.07
CA PRO A 191 -3.55 1.41 9.35
C PRO A 191 -4.24 0.77 8.13
N MET A 192 -5.25 -0.06 8.37
CA MET A 192 -6.25 -0.38 7.35
C MET A 192 -7.02 0.91 7.01
N LEU A 193 -6.95 1.32 5.74
CA LEU A 193 -7.57 2.55 5.27
C LEU A 193 -9.05 2.37 4.92
N LEU A 194 -9.43 1.17 4.49
CA LEU A 194 -10.79 0.84 4.10
C LEU A 194 -11.18 -0.56 4.57
N GLU A 195 -12.33 -0.68 5.23
CA GLU A 195 -12.98 -1.95 5.56
C GLU A 195 -14.36 -2.00 4.90
N ALA A 196 -14.57 -2.95 3.98
CA ALA A 196 -15.80 -3.05 3.19
C ALA A 196 -16.24 -1.71 2.54
N GLY A 197 -15.25 -0.91 2.13
CA GLY A 197 -15.41 0.40 1.50
C GLY A 197 -15.58 1.57 2.46
N ALA A 198 -15.63 1.37 3.79
CA ALA A 198 -15.73 2.45 4.77
C ALA A 198 -14.35 2.80 5.34
N VAL A 199 -14.16 4.08 5.72
CA VAL A 199 -12.93 4.60 6.37
C VAL A 199 -12.96 4.31 7.87
#